data_AF-A0A937R4F1-F1
#
_entry.id   AF-A0A937R4F1-F1
#
_cell.length_a   1.000
_cell.length_b   1.000
_cell.length_c   1.000
_cell.angle_alpha   90.00
_cell.angle_beta   90.00
_cell.angle_gamma   90.00
#
_symmetry.space_group_name_H-M   'P 1'
#
loop_
_entity.id
_entity.type
_entity.pdbx_description
1 polymer ?
#
loop_
_entity_poly.entity_id
_entity_poly.type
_entity_poly.pdbx_seq_one_letter_code
_entity_poly.pdbx_strand_id
1 'polypeptide(L)'
;MRKEASRSSVALAAAMVVATLASRGLPGAGAAELDGFLAAHRKAAEHASAKQWTAAAKVYGAFAAAHPRDAGASLASFLQGLTLLRELDQAAPAREAFARAAGGTPTTALGRAVAQGGRAWLARLQMVQLDAALRKYWVDVVEYPASLDGVVMRKLVAPEAIVDPWGKPFAYETGRLKLAPDMPRQKYTLRCTAIEGTSRDLKKFLVATRGFGQGFKVRGIVAGPPRGANVVTPDGRSANVAEASKLGTATVVTIGLQAVVIADSDNVAVLTR
;
A
#
# COMPACT_ATOMS: atom_id res chain seq x y z
N MET A 1 -31.34 39.27 23.58
CA MET A 1 -30.83 40.26 22.60
C MET A 1 -29.44 40.70 23.02
N ARG A 2 -28.39 40.13 22.42
CA ARG A 2 -27.01 40.62 22.51
C ARG A 2 -26.35 40.50 21.13
N LYS A 3 -25.60 41.55 20.81
CA LYS A 3 -25.10 42.02 19.52
C LYS A 3 -24.30 40.98 18.71
N GLU A 4 -24.54 41.00 17.40
CA GLU A 4 -23.61 40.59 16.35
C GLU A 4 -22.30 41.38 16.44
N ALA A 5 -21.18 40.70 16.21
CA ALA A 5 -19.92 41.33 15.80
C ALA A 5 -19.37 40.57 14.59
N SER A 6 -19.23 41.34 13.52
CA SER A 6 -18.85 40.99 12.17
C SER A 6 -17.33 41.17 11.98
N ARG A 7 -16.75 40.28 11.16
CA ARG A 7 -15.50 40.40 10.36
C ARG A 7 -14.14 40.55 11.09
N SER A 8 -13.21 39.65 10.76
CA SER A 8 -12.12 39.98 9.81
C SER A 8 -11.14 38.83 9.59
N SER A 9 -10.74 38.71 8.33
CA SER A 9 -9.78 37.79 7.73
C SER A 9 -8.34 38.26 7.96
N VAL A 10 -7.42 37.38 8.37
CA VAL A 10 -5.95 37.54 8.28
C VAL A 10 -5.37 36.12 8.15
N ALA A 11 -5.02 35.63 6.97
CA ALA A 11 -3.72 35.77 6.28
C ALA A 11 -2.51 35.19 7.06
N LEU A 12 -2.12 33.97 6.66
CA LEU A 12 -0.78 33.53 6.27
C LEU A 12 0.46 34.13 7.01
N ALA A 13 1.16 33.29 7.80
CA ALA A 13 2.62 33.28 7.97
C ALA A 13 3.00 31.94 8.62
N ALA A 14 3.54 30.97 7.87
CA ALA A 14 4.98 30.76 7.71
C ALA A 14 5.69 30.36 9.02
N ALA A 15 5.81 29.05 9.24
CA ALA A 15 6.88 28.48 10.07
C ALA A 15 7.42 27.24 9.35
N MET A 16 8.26 27.50 8.34
CA MET A 16 9.26 26.58 7.83
C MET A 16 10.18 26.19 8.99
N VAL A 17 10.00 24.99 9.55
CA VAL A 17 11.14 24.29 10.16
C VAL A 17 11.80 23.50 9.06
N VAL A 18 12.82 24.14 8.48
CA VAL A 18 13.79 23.54 7.58
C VAL A 18 14.48 22.40 8.35
N ALA A 19 14.11 21.16 8.04
CA ALA A 19 14.85 19.99 8.45
C ALA A 19 16.15 19.92 7.62
N THR A 20 17.12 20.75 8.00
CA THR A 20 18.53 20.60 7.61
C THR A 20 19.11 19.41 8.36
N LEU A 21 18.78 18.20 7.92
CA LEU A 21 19.60 17.02 8.14
C LEU A 21 20.07 16.52 6.79
N ALA A 22 21.19 17.12 6.39
CA ALA A 22 22.26 16.56 5.57
C ALA A 22 22.00 15.14 5.04
N SER A 23 21.39 15.08 3.86
CA SER A 23 21.65 14.04 2.86
C SER A 23 23.14 14.05 2.53
N ARG A 24 23.94 13.27 3.26
CA ARG A 24 25.29 12.92 2.78
C ARG A 24 25.10 12.14 1.48
N GLY A 25 25.51 12.80 0.39
CA GLY A 25 25.30 12.36 -0.96
C GLY A 25 25.95 11.02 -1.23
N LEU A 26 25.11 10.03 -1.48
CA LEU A 26 25.41 9.02 -2.49
C LEU A 26 24.81 9.55 -3.80
N PRO A 27 25.59 9.66 -4.88
CA PRO A 27 25.09 10.14 -6.16
C PRO A 27 23.97 9.23 -6.68
N GLY A 28 22.74 9.75 -6.65
CA GLY A 28 21.70 9.62 -7.67
C GLY A 28 21.49 8.29 -8.39
N ALA A 29 21.47 7.16 -7.68
CA ALA A 29 21.07 5.87 -8.28
C ALA A 29 19.59 5.85 -8.73
N GLY A 30 18.73 6.68 -8.11
CA GLY A 30 17.27 6.64 -8.28
C GLY A 30 16.73 6.94 -9.70
N ALA A 31 17.52 7.58 -10.55
CA ALA A 31 17.08 8.01 -11.88
C ALA A 31 17.10 6.90 -12.94
N ALA A 32 18.17 6.10 -12.96
CA ALA A 32 18.31 4.96 -13.87
C ALA A 32 17.47 3.75 -13.41
N GLU A 33 17.07 3.74 -12.13
CA GLU A 33 16.30 2.67 -11.48
C GLU A 33 14.89 2.44 -12.08
N LEU A 34 14.33 3.37 -12.84
CA LEU A 34 12.97 3.23 -13.37
C LEU A 34 12.90 2.96 -14.88
N ASP A 35 13.94 3.27 -15.65
CA ASP A 35 13.83 3.29 -17.11
C ASP A 35 13.45 1.92 -17.70
N GLY A 36 14.05 0.84 -17.19
CA GLY A 36 13.69 -0.53 -17.58
C GLY A 36 12.25 -0.89 -17.19
N PHE A 37 11.83 -0.49 -15.98
CA PHE A 37 10.49 -0.76 -15.47
C PHE A 37 9.40 -0.01 -16.26
N LEU A 38 9.65 1.22 -16.71
CA LEU A 38 8.64 2.03 -17.40
C LEU A 38 8.17 1.42 -18.71
N ALA A 39 9.05 0.71 -19.43
CA ALA A 39 8.64 -0.05 -20.62
C ALA A 39 7.65 -1.16 -20.28
N ALA A 40 7.91 -1.93 -19.21
CA ALA A 40 7.00 -2.95 -18.71
C ALA A 40 5.68 -2.34 -18.21
N HIS A 41 5.75 -1.21 -17.50
CA HIS A 41 4.57 -0.50 -17.00
C HIS A 41 3.65 -0.03 -18.13
N ARG A 42 4.20 0.60 -19.19
CA ARG A 42 3.41 1.01 -20.37
C ARG A 42 2.72 -0.18 -21.04
N LYS A 43 3.47 -1.26 -21.28
CA LYS A 43 2.90 -2.48 -21.86
C LYS A 43 1.80 -3.10 -20.99
N ALA A 44 1.98 -3.10 -19.68
CA ALA A 44 0.94 -3.57 -18.74
C ALA A 44 -0.28 -2.64 -18.75
N ALA A 45 -0.08 -1.32 -18.85
CA ALA A 45 -1.15 -0.33 -18.95
C ALA A 45 -1.94 -0.47 -20.26
N GLU A 46 -1.29 -0.78 -21.39
CA GLU A 46 -1.94 -1.10 -22.67
C GLU A 46 -2.87 -2.31 -22.50
N HIS A 47 -2.37 -3.43 -21.96
CA HIS A 47 -3.19 -4.60 -21.66
C HIS A 47 -4.35 -4.27 -20.69
N ALA A 48 -4.09 -3.49 -19.64
CA ALA A 48 -5.10 -3.06 -18.68
C ALA A 48 -6.20 -2.22 -19.35
N SER A 49 -5.85 -1.31 -20.27
CA SER A 49 -6.80 -0.50 -21.02
C SER A 49 -7.74 -1.35 -21.89
N ALA A 50 -7.23 -2.48 -22.40
CA ALA A 50 -7.99 -3.49 -23.12
C ALA A 50 -8.68 -4.53 -22.19
N LYS A 51 -8.68 -4.32 -20.87
CA LYS A 51 -9.19 -5.26 -19.84
C LYS A 51 -8.54 -6.65 -19.86
N GLN A 52 -7.32 -6.76 -20.41
CA GLN A 52 -6.52 -7.99 -20.44
C GLN A 52 -5.69 -8.13 -19.16
N TRP A 53 -6.35 -8.21 -18.00
CA TRP A 53 -5.71 -8.16 -16.69
C TRP A 53 -4.67 -9.26 -16.46
N THR A 54 -4.92 -10.47 -16.96
CA THR A 54 -3.95 -11.59 -16.90
C THR A 54 -2.67 -11.26 -17.65
N ALA A 55 -2.77 -10.63 -18.83
CA ALA A 55 -1.61 -10.21 -19.60
C ALA A 55 -0.86 -9.08 -18.89
N ALA A 56 -1.58 -8.10 -18.33
CA ALA A 56 -0.99 -7.02 -17.54
C ALA A 56 -0.20 -7.57 -16.32
N ALA A 57 -0.79 -8.47 -15.54
CA ALA A 57 -0.12 -9.12 -14.42
C ALA A 57 1.11 -9.94 -14.87
N LYS A 58 1.03 -10.63 -16.01
CA LYS A 58 2.15 -11.39 -16.59
C LYS A 58 3.32 -10.49 -16.98
N VAL A 59 3.06 -9.30 -17.53
CA VAL A 59 4.12 -8.33 -17.88
C VAL A 59 4.90 -7.91 -16.64
N TYR A 60 4.22 -7.57 -15.55
CA TYR A 60 4.89 -7.23 -14.30
C TYR A 60 5.68 -8.40 -13.71
N GLY A 61 5.08 -9.60 -13.67
CA GLY A 61 5.77 -10.80 -13.18
C GLY A 61 7.02 -11.15 -13.98
N ALA A 62 6.95 -11.04 -15.32
CA ALA A 62 8.08 -11.28 -16.20
C ALA A 62 9.21 -10.27 -15.99
N PHE A 63 8.88 -8.98 -15.84
CA PHE A 63 9.87 -7.96 -15.53
C PHE A 63 10.57 -8.24 -14.19
N ALA A 64 9.80 -8.51 -13.13
CA ALA A 64 10.35 -8.80 -11.81
C ALA A 64 11.28 -10.03 -11.81
N ALA A 65 10.94 -11.07 -12.58
CA ALA A 65 11.75 -12.28 -12.70
C ALA A 65 13.03 -12.06 -13.52
N ALA A 66 12.98 -11.24 -14.58
CA ALA A 66 14.13 -10.94 -15.42
C ALA A 66 15.14 -9.99 -14.74
N HIS A 67 14.68 -9.16 -13.81
CA HIS A 67 15.47 -8.10 -13.20
C HIS A 67 15.47 -8.16 -11.65
N PRO A 68 15.79 -9.29 -11.00
CA PRO A 68 15.55 -9.48 -9.55
C PRO A 68 16.32 -8.52 -8.64
N ARG A 69 17.36 -7.84 -9.16
CA ARG A 69 18.17 -6.86 -8.42
C ARG A 69 17.79 -5.40 -8.71
N ASP A 70 16.90 -5.17 -9.67
CA ASP A 70 16.44 -3.83 -10.07
C ASP A 70 15.41 -3.31 -9.06
N ALA A 71 15.50 -2.03 -8.68
CA ALA A 71 14.54 -1.40 -7.76
C ALA A 71 13.11 -1.44 -8.32
N GLY A 72 12.96 -1.39 -9.65
CA GLY A 72 11.69 -1.56 -10.35
C GLY A 72 11.09 -2.96 -10.23
N ALA A 73 11.86 -4.00 -9.89
CA ALA A 73 11.33 -5.37 -9.79
C ALA A 73 10.42 -5.56 -8.58
N SER A 74 10.74 -4.94 -7.45
CA SER A 74 9.85 -4.92 -6.29
C SER A 74 8.56 -4.16 -6.61
N LEU A 75 8.68 -3.02 -7.31
CA LEU A 75 7.53 -2.24 -7.75
C LEU A 75 6.64 -3.03 -8.72
N ALA A 76 7.23 -3.73 -9.68
CA ALA A 76 6.52 -4.62 -10.59
C ALA A 76 5.81 -5.75 -9.81
N SER A 77 6.47 -6.39 -8.85
CA SER A 77 5.85 -7.42 -8.00
C SER A 77 4.66 -6.87 -7.20
N PHE A 78 4.77 -5.64 -6.70
CA PHE A 78 3.67 -4.98 -6.00
C PHE A 78 2.46 -4.71 -6.92
N LEU A 79 2.70 -4.15 -8.11
CA LEU A 79 1.63 -3.90 -9.10
C LEU A 79 1.03 -5.20 -9.65
N GLN A 80 1.84 -6.26 -9.78
CA GLN A 80 1.36 -7.60 -10.09
C GLN A 80 0.38 -8.08 -9.01
N GLY A 81 0.76 -7.97 -7.72
CA GLY A 81 -0.08 -8.38 -6.59
C GLY A 81 -1.41 -7.63 -6.57
N LEU A 82 -1.38 -6.32 -6.78
CA LEU A 82 -2.61 -5.51 -6.88
C LEU A 82 -3.49 -5.93 -8.05
N THR A 83 -2.92 -6.18 -9.22
CA THR A 83 -3.68 -6.62 -10.41
C THR A 83 -4.33 -7.98 -10.19
N LEU A 84 -3.56 -8.95 -9.66
CA LEU A 84 -4.03 -10.30 -9.35
C LEU A 84 -5.15 -10.28 -8.32
N LEU A 85 -5.00 -9.49 -7.25
CA LEU A 85 -5.99 -9.43 -6.18
C LEU A 85 -7.25 -8.67 -6.61
N ARG A 86 -7.10 -7.49 -7.20
CA ARG A 86 -8.21 -6.57 -7.45
C ARG A 86 -9.02 -6.91 -8.69
N GLU A 87 -8.34 -7.28 -9.78
CA GLU A 87 -8.98 -7.45 -11.10
C GLU A 87 -9.27 -8.91 -11.44
N LEU A 88 -8.57 -9.85 -10.79
CA LEU A 88 -8.66 -11.28 -11.09
C LEU A 88 -9.13 -12.14 -9.90
N ASP A 89 -9.27 -11.56 -8.70
CA ASP A 89 -9.65 -12.26 -7.46
C ASP A 89 -8.73 -13.47 -7.13
N GLN A 90 -7.44 -13.36 -7.50
CA GLN A 90 -6.44 -14.42 -7.32
C GLN A 90 -5.59 -14.17 -6.06
N ALA A 91 -6.16 -14.44 -4.88
CA ALA A 91 -5.53 -14.13 -3.59
C ALA A 91 -4.19 -14.86 -3.35
N ALA A 92 -4.06 -16.13 -3.73
CA ALA A 92 -2.83 -16.90 -3.51
C ALA A 92 -1.65 -16.39 -4.39
N PRO A 93 -1.79 -16.27 -5.72
CA PRO A 93 -0.78 -15.63 -6.55
C PRO A 93 -0.46 -14.18 -6.13
N ALA A 94 -1.46 -13.42 -5.70
CA ALA A 94 -1.25 -12.06 -5.20
C ALA A 94 -0.38 -12.04 -3.94
N ARG A 95 -0.60 -12.98 -3.01
CA ARG A 95 0.22 -13.12 -1.80
C ARG A 95 1.68 -13.35 -2.13
N GLU A 96 1.99 -14.24 -3.08
CA GLU A 96 3.37 -14.47 -3.51
C GLU A 96 4.01 -13.22 -4.13
N ALA A 97 3.25 -12.47 -4.92
CA ALA A 97 3.73 -11.22 -5.51
C ALA A 97 4.00 -10.14 -4.45
N PHE A 98 3.14 -9.99 -3.45
CA PHE A 98 3.39 -9.09 -2.32
C PHE A 98 4.55 -9.55 -1.44
N ALA A 99 4.76 -10.86 -1.28
CA ALA A 99 5.93 -11.40 -0.58
C ALA A 99 7.24 -11.04 -1.31
N ARG A 100 7.28 -11.15 -2.65
CA ARG A 100 8.42 -10.67 -3.44
C ARG A 100 8.64 -9.16 -3.31
N ALA A 101 7.56 -8.37 -3.32
CA ALA A 101 7.64 -6.93 -3.10
C ALA A 101 8.18 -6.57 -1.71
N ALA A 102 7.73 -7.27 -0.66
CA ALA A 102 8.14 -7.09 0.72
C ALA A 102 9.59 -7.50 1.00
N GLY A 103 10.07 -8.55 0.32
CA GLY A 103 11.42 -9.10 0.46
C GLY A 103 12.48 -8.50 -0.47
N GLY A 104 12.09 -7.54 -1.34
CA GLY A 104 13.03 -6.85 -2.23
C GLY A 104 14.06 -5.99 -1.50
N THR A 105 15.08 -5.51 -2.22
CA THR A 105 16.21 -4.76 -1.66
C THR A 105 15.78 -3.38 -1.12
N PRO A 106 15.69 -3.16 0.21
CA PRO A 106 15.11 -1.94 0.78
C PRO A 106 16.14 -0.80 0.92
N THR A 107 17.21 -0.83 0.13
CA THR A 107 18.31 0.15 0.23
C THR A 107 17.89 1.52 -0.31
N THR A 108 16.98 1.56 -1.29
CA THR A 108 16.47 2.81 -1.88
C THR A 108 15.17 3.26 -1.21
N ALA A 109 14.82 4.55 -1.35
CA ALA A 109 13.55 5.08 -0.84
C ALA A 109 12.36 4.35 -1.49
N LEU A 110 12.46 4.07 -2.80
CA LEU A 110 11.47 3.27 -3.55
C LEU A 110 11.34 1.86 -2.96
N GLY A 111 12.46 1.16 -2.78
CA GLY A 111 12.47 -0.18 -2.21
C GLY A 111 11.80 -0.22 -0.83
N ARG A 112 12.08 0.75 0.05
CA ARG A 112 11.43 0.83 1.37
C ARG A 112 9.93 1.04 1.29
N ALA A 113 9.47 1.98 0.46
CA ALA A 113 8.04 2.27 0.31
C ALA A 113 7.27 1.07 -0.25
N VAL A 114 7.82 0.44 -1.29
CA VAL A 114 7.24 -0.75 -1.91
C VAL A 114 7.23 -1.93 -0.94
N ALA A 115 8.31 -2.15 -0.19
CA ALA A 115 8.37 -3.22 0.79
C ALA A 115 7.35 -3.02 1.92
N GLN A 116 7.15 -1.77 2.35
CA GLN A 116 6.13 -1.43 3.34
C GLN A 116 4.72 -1.70 2.82
N GLY A 117 4.40 -1.25 1.59
CA GLY A 117 3.12 -1.56 0.95
C GLY A 117 2.92 -3.08 0.78
N GLY A 118 3.96 -3.81 0.37
CA GLY A 118 3.93 -5.27 0.25
C GLY A 118 3.56 -5.96 1.57
N ARG A 119 4.20 -5.57 2.68
CA ARG A 119 3.86 -6.08 4.03
C ARG A 119 2.43 -5.72 4.44
N ALA A 120 1.96 -4.51 4.14
CA ALA A 120 0.59 -4.09 4.43
C ALA A 120 -0.45 -4.98 3.72
N TRP A 121 -0.26 -5.28 2.44
CA TRP A 121 -1.15 -6.18 1.69
C TRP A 121 -1.08 -7.63 2.15
N LEU A 122 0.10 -8.12 2.50
CA LEU A 122 0.24 -9.46 3.11
C LEU A 122 -0.57 -9.56 4.41
N ALA A 123 -0.44 -8.58 5.30
CA ALA A 123 -1.17 -8.54 6.55
C ALA A 123 -2.69 -8.53 6.32
N ARG A 124 -3.17 -7.78 5.31
CA ARG A 124 -4.60 -7.76 4.91
C ARG A 124 -5.09 -9.13 4.45
N LEU A 125 -4.35 -9.78 3.56
CA LEU A 125 -4.68 -11.13 3.07
C LEU A 125 -4.63 -12.18 4.18
N GLN A 126 -3.73 -12.02 5.14
CA GLN A 126 -3.60 -12.90 6.29
C GLN A 126 -4.75 -12.71 7.28
N MET A 127 -5.18 -11.47 7.55
CA MET A 127 -6.39 -11.20 8.35
C MET A 127 -7.65 -11.83 7.73
N VAL A 128 -7.78 -11.84 6.40
CA VAL A 128 -8.91 -12.49 5.71
C VAL A 128 -8.85 -14.02 5.87
N GLN A 129 -7.67 -14.61 5.79
CA GLN A 129 -7.49 -16.05 6.05
C GLN A 129 -7.85 -16.40 7.50
N LEU A 130 -7.41 -15.59 8.46
CA LEU A 130 -7.76 -15.76 9.88
C LEU A 130 -9.26 -15.56 10.14
N ASP A 131 -9.91 -14.59 9.49
CA ASP A 131 -11.36 -14.37 9.57
C ASP A 131 -12.15 -15.62 9.14
N ALA A 132 -11.74 -16.23 8.02
CA ALA A 132 -12.33 -17.47 7.52
C ALA A 132 -12.10 -18.64 8.51
N ALA A 133 -10.90 -18.77 9.07
CA ALA A 133 -10.59 -19.80 10.06
C ALA A 133 -11.40 -19.63 11.36
N LEU A 134 -11.55 -18.40 11.84
CA LEU A 134 -12.36 -18.06 13.01
C LEU A 134 -13.84 -18.39 12.77
N ARG A 135 -14.38 -18.10 11.59
CA ARG A 135 -15.76 -18.49 11.23
C ARG A 135 -15.94 -20.01 11.23
N LYS A 136 -14.98 -20.75 10.65
CA LYS A 136 -15.00 -22.21 10.67
C LYS A 136 -14.94 -22.76 12.10
N TYR A 137 -14.10 -22.19 12.96
CA TYR A 137 -14.06 -22.54 14.37
C TYR A 137 -15.42 -22.34 15.06
N TRP A 138 -16.07 -21.19 14.81
CA TRP A 138 -17.37 -20.88 15.40
C TRP A 138 -18.47 -21.86 14.97
N VAL A 139 -18.47 -22.33 13.73
CA VAL A 139 -19.46 -23.33 13.27
C VAL A 139 -19.42 -24.60 14.12
N ASP A 140 -18.22 -25.01 14.55
CA ASP A 140 -18.05 -26.26 15.32
C ASP A 140 -18.26 -26.09 16.83
N VAL A 141 -17.97 -24.90 17.38
CA VAL A 141 -17.92 -24.65 18.84
C VAL A 141 -19.05 -23.72 19.30
N VAL A 142 -19.70 -23.02 18.37
CA VAL A 142 -20.72 -21.98 18.61
C VAL A 142 -20.19 -20.86 19.53
N GLU A 143 -18.88 -20.69 19.52
CA GLU A 143 -18.17 -19.68 20.28
C GLU A 143 -16.81 -19.41 19.61
N TYR A 144 -16.38 -18.15 19.56
CA TYR A 144 -15.02 -17.83 19.09
C TYR A 144 -13.99 -18.17 20.17
N PRO A 145 -12.76 -18.58 19.78
CA PRO A 145 -11.75 -18.98 20.76
C PRO A 145 -11.32 -17.78 21.62
N ALA A 146 -10.81 -18.05 22.82
CA ALA A 146 -10.30 -16.98 23.70
C ALA A 146 -9.03 -16.30 23.13
N SER A 147 -8.24 -17.02 22.35
CA SER A 147 -7.05 -16.52 21.64
C SER A 147 -6.97 -17.11 20.23
N LEU A 148 -6.08 -16.58 19.39
CA LEU A 148 -5.82 -17.13 18.05
C LEU A 148 -5.19 -18.53 18.10
N ASP A 149 -4.61 -18.97 19.22
CA ASP A 149 -4.08 -20.33 19.35
C ASP A 149 -5.18 -21.40 19.19
N GLY A 150 -6.44 -21.06 19.52
CA GLY A 150 -7.56 -21.97 19.33
C GLY A 150 -7.75 -22.42 17.89
N VAL A 151 -7.51 -21.54 16.90
CA VAL A 151 -7.57 -21.92 15.48
C VAL A 151 -6.34 -22.71 15.02
N VAL A 152 -5.19 -22.51 15.66
CA VAL A 152 -3.95 -23.27 15.41
C VAL A 152 -4.05 -24.69 15.98
N MET A 153 -4.52 -24.84 17.22
CA MET A 153 -4.71 -26.15 17.87
C MET A 153 -5.67 -27.06 17.08
N ARG A 154 -6.67 -26.46 16.43
CA ARG A 154 -7.60 -27.16 15.53
C ARG A 154 -7.06 -27.35 14.11
N LYS A 155 -5.81 -26.98 13.83
CA LYS A 155 -5.16 -27.08 12.52
C LYS A 155 -5.93 -26.37 11.40
N LEU A 156 -6.65 -25.29 11.74
CA LEU A 156 -7.36 -24.47 10.75
C LEU A 156 -6.42 -23.51 10.03
N VAL A 157 -5.34 -23.12 10.70
CA VAL A 157 -4.22 -22.34 10.18
C VAL A 157 -2.90 -22.84 10.77
N ALA A 158 -1.79 -22.54 10.10
CA ALA A 158 -0.46 -22.80 10.62
C ALA A 158 -0.08 -21.81 11.74
N PRO A 159 0.83 -22.16 12.67
CA PRO A 159 1.26 -21.26 13.75
C PRO A 159 1.81 -19.91 13.26
N GLU A 160 2.49 -19.89 12.12
CA GLU A 160 3.08 -18.67 11.56
C GLU A 160 1.98 -17.69 11.08
N ALA A 161 0.78 -18.19 10.81
CA ALA A 161 -0.33 -17.40 10.31
C ALA A 161 -0.95 -16.47 11.37
N ILE A 162 -0.62 -16.62 12.66
CA ILE A 162 -1.11 -15.71 13.73
C ILE A 162 -0.14 -14.56 14.04
N VAL A 163 0.98 -14.47 13.31
CA VAL A 163 1.98 -13.40 13.40
C VAL A 163 1.95 -12.56 12.13
N ASP A 164 1.90 -11.24 12.28
CA ASP A 164 1.87 -10.32 11.16
C ASP A 164 3.23 -10.27 10.42
N PRO A 165 3.29 -9.65 9.21
CA PRO A 165 4.53 -9.53 8.44
C PRO A 165 5.65 -8.71 9.09
N TRP A 166 5.42 -8.10 10.25
CA TRP A 166 6.42 -7.41 11.07
C TRP A 166 6.84 -8.22 12.30
N GLY A 167 6.38 -9.47 12.42
CA GLY A 167 6.73 -10.36 13.53
C GLY A 167 5.91 -10.11 14.80
N LYS A 168 4.84 -9.32 14.75
CA LYS A 168 3.98 -9.04 15.91
C LYS A 168 2.69 -9.87 15.84
N PRO A 169 2.12 -10.31 16.97
CA PRO A 169 0.83 -10.97 16.95
C PRO A 169 -0.27 -10.03 16.45
N PHE A 170 -1.24 -10.56 15.72
CA PHE A 170 -2.45 -9.79 15.40
C PHE A 170 -3.21 -9.46 16.70
N ALA A 171 -3.73 -8.23 16.79
CA ALA A 171 -4.58 -7.85 17.90
C ALA A 171 -5.96 -8.48 17.70
N TYR A 172 -6.32 -9.36 18.63
CA TYR A 172 -7.53 -10.15 18.63
C TYR A 172 -8.29 -9.92 19.93
N GLU A 173 -9.55 -9.53 19.81
CA GLU A 173 -10.43 -9.27 20.95
C GLU A 173 -11.77 -9.94 20.70
N THR A 174 -12.34 -10.55 21.74
CA THR A 174 -13.67 -11.15 21.68
C THR A 174 -14.67 -10.30 22.46
N GLY A 175 -15.96 -10.47 22.15
CA GLY A 175 -17.03 -9.76 22.84
C GLY A 175 -18.34 -10.52 22.81
N ARG A 176 -19.34 -9.94 23.48
CA ARG A 176 -20.70 -10.46 23.57
C ARG A 176 -21.63 -9.80 22.55
N LEU A 177 -22.69 -10.50 22.17
CA LEU A 177 -23.78 -9.91 21.39
C LEU A 177 -24.69 -9.11 22.31
N LYS A 178 -25.21 -7.98 21.81
CA LYS A 178 -26.17 -7.15 22.58
C LYS A 178 -27.47 -7.91 22.88
N LEU A 179 -27.90 -8.76 21.94
CA LEU A 179 -29.13 -9.56 22.05
C LEU A 179 -28.97 -10.83 22.89
N ALA A 180 -27.73 -11.25 23.18
CA ALA A 180 -27.43 -12.45 23.96
C ALA A 180 -26.23 -12.17 24.89
N PRO A 181 -26.42 -11.36 25.94
CA PRO A 181 -25.33 -10.93 26.82
C PRO A 181 -24.74 -12.05 27.67
N ASP A 182 -25.48 -13.16 27.85
CA ASP A 182 -25.05 -14.33 28.61
C ASP A 182 -24.19 -15.29 27.77
N MET A 183 -24.14 -15.10 26.46
CA MET A 183 -23.29 -15.89 25.57
C MET A 183 -21.94 -15.17 25.38
N PRO A 184 -20.84 -15.68 25.96
CA PRO A 184 -19.51 -15.12 25.75
C PRO A 184 -19.01 -15.33 24.32
N ARG A 185 -18.05 -14.48 23.91
CA ARG A 185 -17.26 -14.60 22.67
C ARG A 185 -18.08 -14.91 21.41
N GLN A 186 -19.18 -14.20 21.25
CA GLN A 186 -20.07 -14.31 20.08
C GLN A 186 -19.74 -13.30 18.97
N LYS A 187 -18.84 -12.35 19.24
CA LYS A 187 -18.23 -11.47 18.24
C LYS A 187 -16.73 -11.37 18.48
N TYR A 188 -15.99 -10.96 17.45
CA TYR A 188 -14.58 -10.64 17.56
C TYR A 188 -14.19 -9.44 16.70
N THR A 189 -13.05 -8.86 17.06
CA THR A 189 -12.30 -7.88 16.25
C THR A 189 -10.92 -8.45 15.98
N LEU A 190 -10.47 -8.37 14.72
CA LEU A 190 -9.13 -8.77 14.29
C LEU A 190 -8.49 -7.62 13.53
N ARG A 191 -7.32 -7.17 14.00
CA ARG A 191 -6.56 -6.08 13.37
C ARG A 191 -5.05 -6.32 13.44
N CYS A 192 -4.31 -5.79 12.47
CA CYS A 192 -2.85 -5.65 12.56
C CYS A 192 -2.54 -4.29 13.17
N THR A 193 -1.61 -4.23 14.12
CA THR A 193 -1.28 -2.96 14.82
C THR A 193 -0.46 -2.00 13.97
N ALA A 194 0.14 -2.48 12.88
CA ALA A 194 1.00 -1.68 11.99
C ALA A 194 0.23 -0.98 10.86
N ILE A 195 -1.04 -1.31 10.62
CA ILE A 195 -1.84 -0.78 9.51
C ILE A 195 -3.27 -0.46 9.97
N GLU A 196 -3.93 0.46 9.27
CA GLU A 196 -5.33 0.79 9.56
C GLU A 196 -6.28 -0.34 9.14
N GLY A 197 -7.41 -0.44 9.84
CA GLY A 197 -8.55 -1.28 9.48
C GLY A 197 -8.53 -2.68 10.11
N THR A 198 -9.55 -3.46 9.76
CA THR A 198 -9.80 -4.81 10.27
C THR A 198 -9.84 -5.83 9.14
N SER A 199 -10.00 -7.11 9.47
CA SER A 199 -10.21 -8.19 8.49
C SER A 199 -11.38 -7.94 7.53
N ARG A 200 -12.37 -7.14 7.94
CA ARG A 200 -13.60 -6.88 7.18
C ARG A 200 -13.46 -5.74 6.17
N ASP A 201 -12.38 -4.96 6.25
CA ASP A 201 -12.19 -3.74 5.48
C ASP A 201 -11.46 -3.97 4.14
N LEU A 202 -11.10 -5.21 3.77
CA LEU A 202 -10.35 -5.50 2.54
C LEU A 202 -11.00 -4.87 1.30
N LYS A 203 -12.33 -4.99 1.16
CA LYS A 203 -13.07 -4.43 0.02
C LYS A 203 -12.95 -2.91 -0.04
N LYS A 204 -13.01 -2.23 1.11
CA LYS A 204 -12.83 -0.77 1.22
C LYS A 204 -11.44 -0.36 0.75
N PHE A 205 -10.39 -1.09 1.18
CA PHE A 205 -9.02 -0.82 0.76
C PHE A 205 -8.80 -1.06 -0.75
N LEU A 206 -9.36 -2.13 -1.32
CA LEU A 206 -9.27 -2.40 -2.76
C LEU A 206 -9.91 -1.27 -3.59
N VAL A 207 -11.05 -0.74 -3.15
CA VAL A 207 -11.71 0.41 -3.79
C VAL A 207 -10.83 1.67 -3.68
N ALA A 208 -10.30 1.97 -2.49
CA ALA A 208 -9.43 3.13 -2.28
C ALA A 208 -8.17 3.07 -3.15
N THR A 209 -7.58 1.89 -3.28
CA THR A 209 -6.38 1.64 -4.13
C THR A 209 -6.64 1.93 -5.60
N ARG A 210 -7.87 1.71 -6.09
CA ARG A 210 -8.23 2.00 -7.49
C ARG A 210 -8.16 3.49 -7.81
N GLY A 211 -8.52 4.33 -6.85
CA GLY A 211 -8.45 5.79 -6.95
C GLY A 211 -7.05 6.35 -6.67
N PHE A 212 -6.14 5.58 -6.08
CA PHE A 212 -4.82 6.07 -5.74
C PHE A 212 -4.02 6.43 -7.00
N GLY A 213 -3.45 7.64 -7.02
CA GLY A 213 -2.79 8.20 -8.20
C GLY A 213 -3.74 8.76 -9.27
N GLN A 214 -5.05 8.46 -9.21
CA GLN A 214 -6.01 9.12 -10.11
C GLN A 214 -6.09 10.62 -9.79
N GLY A 215 -6.13 11.43 -10.83
CA GLY A 215 -6.16 12.89 -10.72
C GLY A 215 -4.77 13.54 -10.58
N PHE A 216 -3.73 12.77 -10.26
CA PHE A 216 -2.36 13.27 -10.33
C PHE A 216 -1.89 13.31 -11.80
N LYS A 217 -1.25 14.41 -12.21
CA LYS A 217 -0.68 14.55 -13.57
C LYS A 217 0.71 15.16 -13.51
N VAL A 218 1.67 14.55 -14.20
CA VAL A 218 3.03 15.13 -14.32
C VAL A 218 3.04 16.12 -15.47
N ARG A 219 3.28 17.40 -15.20
CA ARG A 219 3.37 18.46 -16.22
C ARG A 219 4.78 18.61 -16.78
N GLY A 220 5.79 18.38 -15.94
CA GLY A 220 7.18 18.49 -16.32
C GLY A 220 8.08 17.80 -15.32
N ILE A 221 9.25 17.36 -15.79
CA ILE A 221 10.31 16.79 -14.97
C ILE A 221 11.57 17.59 -15.28
N VAL A 222 12.23 18.08 -14.24
CA VAL A 222 13.51 18.77 -14.32
C VAL A 222 14.62 17.72 -14.32
N ALA A 223 15.38 17.66 -15.42
CA ALA A 223 16.37 16.61 -15.66
C ALA A 223 17.67 16.77 -14.84
N GLY A 224 17.93 17.96 -14.27
CA GLY A 224 19.13 18.26 -13.49
C GLY A 224 19.05 17.79 -12.03
N PRO A 225 20.18 17.48 -11.36
CA PRO A 225 20.23 17.25 -9.93
C PRO A 225 20.17 18.58 -9.13
N PRO A 226 19.36 18.69 -8.07
CA PRO A 226 18.39 17.70 -7.60
C PRO A 226 17.19 17.60 -8.56
N ARG A 227 16.73 16.38 -8.83
CA ARG A 227 15.57 16.16 -9.70
C ARG A 227 14.31 16.70 -9.05
N GLY A 228 13.49 17.34 -9.87
CA GLY A 228 12.19 17.85 -9.48
C GLY A 228 11.14 17.53 -10.53
N ALA A 229 9.87 17.60 -10.14
CA ALA A 229 8.74 17.46 -11.05
C ALA A 229 7.68 18.51 -10.74
N ASN A 230 6.96 18.95 -11.76
CA ASN A 230 5.73 19.70 -11.58
C ASN A 230 4.55 18.73 -11.66
N VAL A 231 3.84 18.56 -10.55
CA VAL A 231 2.72 17.62 -10.43
C VAL A 231 1.44 18.40 -10.15
N VAL A 232 0.41 18.15 -10.95
CA VAL A 232 -0.96 18.60 -10.67
C VAL A 232 -1.61 17.58 -9.75
N THR A 233 -2.15 18.04 -8.63
CA THR A 233 -2.88 17.23 -7.65
C THR A 233 -4.36 17.08 -8.03
N PRO A 234 -5.10 16.12 -7.43
CA PRO A 234 -6.51 15.90 -7.75
C PRO A 234 -7.43 17.12 -7.54
N ASP A 235 -7.04 18.07 -6.68
CA ASP A 235 -7.75 19.35 -6.46
C ASP A 235 -7.41 20.42 -7.53
N GLY A 236 -6.66 20.07 -8.56
CA GLY A 236 -6.27 20.94 -9.67
C GLY A 236 -5.07 21.85 -9.39
N ARG A 237 -4.49 21.82 -8.19
CA ARG A 237 -3.32 22.64 -7.85
C ARG A 237 -2.05 22.07 -8.47
N SER A 238 -1.13 22.93 -8.88
CA SER A 238 0.18 22.52 -9.36
C SER A 238 1.22 22.73 -8.27
N ALA A 239 2.08 21.74 -8.04
CA ALA A 239 3.16 21.80 -7.06
C ALA A 239 4.47 21.38 -7.71
N ASN A 240 5.54 22.15 -7.45
CA ASN A 240 6.90 21.71 -7.73
C ASN A 240 7.36 20.83 -6.57
N VAL A 241 7.70 19.58 -6.88
CA VAL A 241 8.06 18.56 -5.90
C VAL A 241 9.45 18.01 -6.17
N ALA A 242 10.17 17.70 -5.11
CA ALA A 242 11.37 16.87 -5.11
C ALA A 242 11.06 15.50 -4.49
N GLU A 243 12.02 14.57 -4.52
CA GLU A 243 11.93 13.35 -3.72
C GLU A 243 11.67 13.67 -2.23
N ALA A 244 10.93 12.81 -1.55
CA ALA A 244 10.39 12.97 -0.21
C ALA A 244 9.34 14.09 -0.01
N SER A 245 9.00 14.87 -1.06
CA SER A 245 7.95 15.88 -0.96
C SER A 245 6.58 15.25 -0.69
N LYS A 246 5.74 15.94 0.09
CA LYS A 246 4.35 15.53 0.36
C LYS A 246 3.39 16.11 -0.68
N LEU A 247 2.46 15.28 -1.13
CA LEU A 247 1.35 15.63 -2.01
C LEU A 247 0.04 15.14 -1.38
N GLY A 248 -0.49 15.93 -0.44
CA GLY A 248 -1.57 15.49 0.44
C GLY A 248 -1.07 14.38 1.38
N THR A 249 -1.71 13.20 1.33
CA THR A 249 -1.30 12.01 2.09
C THR A 249 -0.17 11.23 1.42
N ALA A 250 0.04 11.43 0.10
CA ALA A 250 1.07 10.75 -0.66
C ALA A 250 2.44 11.42 -0.49
N THR A 251 3.49 10.65 -0.69
CA THR A 251 4.90 11.09 -0.69
C THR A 251 5.51 10.77 -2.04
N VAL A 252 6.26 11.70 -2.61
CA VAL A 252 7.07 11.47 -3.81
C VAL A 252 8.27 10.62 -3.40
N VAL A 253 8.37 9.40 -3.94
CA VAL A 253 9.38 8.44 -3.50
C VAL A 253 10.60 8.44 -4.42
N THR A 254 10.38 8.60 -5.73
CA THR A 254 11.46 8.72 -6.73
C THR A 254 10.97 9.51 -7.95
N ILE A 255 11.88 10.23 -8.59
CA ILE A 255 11.63 11.00 -9.82
C ILE A 255 12.55 10.48 -10.93
N GLY A 256 11.98 9.68 -11.84
CA GLY A 256 12.64 9.20 -13.06
C GLY A 256 12.64 10.26 -14.17
N LEU A 257 13.15 9.90 -15.36
CA LEU A 257 13.15 10.82 -16.52
C LEU A 257 11.76 11.02 -17.14
N GLN A 258 10.91 9.99 -17.04
CA GLN A 258 9.59 9.96 -17.67
C GLN A 258 8.45 9.71 -16.67
N ALA A 259 8.76 9.52 -15.40
CA ALA A 259 7.75 9.20 -14.40
C ALA A 259 8.10 9.72 -13.00
N VAL A 260 7.07 9.92 -12.20
CA VAL A 260 7.13 10.19 -10.77
C VAL A 260 6.44 9.05 -10.05
N VAL A 261 7.11 8.41 -9.09
CA VAL A 261 6.46 7.41 -8.24
C VAL A 261 6.04 8.06 -6.94
N ILE A 262 4.76 7.93 -6.61
CA ILE A 262 4.20 8.37 -5.34
C ILE A 262 3.74 7.15 -4.54
N ALA A 263 3.85 7.25 -3.22
CA ALA A 263 3.36 6.23 -2.31
C ALA A 263 2.74 6.85 -1.06
N ASP A 264 1.76 6.15 -0.49
CA ASP A 264 1.36 6.32 0.90
C ASP A 264 1.75 5.06 1.70
N SER A 265 1.15 4.81 2.86
CA SER A 265 1.49 3.64 3.69
C SER A 265 1.22 2.29 3.00
N ASP A 266 0.25 2.26 2.08
CA ASP A 266 -0.37 1.03 1.58
C ASP A 266 -0.45 0.97 0.04
N ASN A 267 -0.31 2.12 -0.62
CA ASN A 267 -0.52 2.29 -2.05
C ASN A 267 0.73 2.86 -2.71
N VAL A 268 0.96 2.44 -3.96
CA VAL A 268 2.01 2.96 -4.82
C VAL A 268 1.41 3.24 -6.19
N ALA A 269 1.73 4.39 -6.77
CA ALA A 269 1.30 4.78 -8.10
C ALA A 269 2.49 5.32 -8.90
N VAL A 270 2.49 4.98 -10.19
CA VAL A 270 3.46 5.44 -11.17
C VAL A 270 2.77 6.47 -12.03
N LEU A 271 3.22 7.71 -11.95
CA LEU A 271 2.69 8.82 -12.73
C LEU A 271 3.59 9.03 -13.93
N THR A 272 3.16 8.61 -15.11
CA THR A 272 3.88 8.87 -16.36
C THR A 272 3.52 10.25 -16.90
N ARG A 273 4.46 10.88 -17.60
CA ARG A 273 4.22 12.11 -18.37
C ARG A 273 3.33 11.83 -19.59
#